data_AF-A0AAU7LSU1-F1
#
_entry.id   AF-A0AAU7LSU1-F1
#
_cell.length_a   1.000
_cell.length_b   1.000
_cell.length_c   1.000
_cell.angle_alpha   90.00
_cell.angle_beta   90.00
_cell.angle_gamma   90.00
#
_symmetry.space_group_name_H-M   'P 1'
#
loop_
_entity.id
_entity.type
_entity.pdbx_description
1 polymer ?
#
loop_
_entity_poly.entity_id
_entity_poly.type
_entity_poly.pdbx_seq_one_letter_code
_entity_poly.pdbx_strand_id
1 'polypeptide(L)'
;MKAQAILDNAPRHATAAPSVSLPARVRIRLWDLPLRLFHWLLVLAVAVALITGQLGGAWMELHGKAGLSIIGLVVFRLVWGVIGSAHARFLSFLPTPSRLKAYLTRRWRGVGHNPLGALSVIALLGLLAAQATTGLFSNDDIAFSGPLFALVDEALAGRLTSLHKQFANVLWGLLALHVAAIAFYAAFKRDNLVKPMVTGWKEVERHQAPPADHQNASGRKGGAIAFVVALAVAVAVVYGVSGAALPGSPAAAAEPATATQGKPGW
;
A
#
# COMPACT_ATOMS: atom_id res chain seq x y z
N MET A 1 -41.32 -39.67 -68.64
CA MET A 1 -40.08 -39.22 -67.94
C MET A 1 -40.47 -38.10 -66.99
N LYS A 2 -40.63 -38.46 -65.71
CA LYS A 2 -41.05 -37.61 -64.59
C LYS A 2 -39.82 -37.14 -63.81
N ALA A 3 -39.93 -35.95 -63.21
CA ALA A 3 -39.21 -35.48 -62.02
C ALA A 3 -37.72 -35.12 -62.18
N GLN A 4 -37.43 -33.93 -62.74
CA GLN A 4 -36.13 -33.26 -62.57
C GLN A 4 -36.24 -31.73 -62.59
N ALA A 5 -37.22 -31.14 -61.89
CA ALA A 5 -37.41 -29.69 -61.90
C ALA A 5 -37.97 -29.09 -60.58
N ILE A 6 -37.71 -29.71 -59.43
CA ILE A 6 -38.14 -29.16 -58.12
C ILE A 6 -37.08 -29.44 -57.04
N LEU A 7 -35.85 -28.93 -57.19
CA LEU A 7 -34.85 -28.92 -56.10
C LEU A 7 -34.00 -27.64 -56.00
N ASP A 8 -34.42 -26.51 -56.56
CA ASP A 8 -33.68 -25.23 -56.46
C ASP A 8 -34.50 -24.11 -55.79
N ASN A 9 -35.11 -24.39 -54.64
CA ASN A 9 -35.62 -23.31 -53.79
C ASN A 9 -35.48 -23.63 -52.29
N ALA A 10 -34.23 -23.68 -51.82
CA ALA A 10 -33.96 -23.54 -50.40
C ALA A 10 -33.90 -22.03 -50.06
N PRO A 11 -34.67 -21.53 -49.08
CA PRO A 11 -34.63 -20.12 -48.70
C PRO A 11 -33.25 -19.76 -48.13
N ARG A 12 -32.52 -18.88 -48.82
CA ARG A 12 -31.21 -18.32 -48.42
C ARG A 12 -31.31 -17.24 -47.34
N HIS A 13 -32.15 -17.45 -46.33
CA HIS A 13 -32.21 -16.57 -45.17
C HIS A 13 -32.29 -17.39 -43.88
N ALA A 14 -31.26 -18.20 -43.63
CA ALA A 14 -30.89 -18.50 -42.26
C ALA A 14 -30.34 -17.20 -41.66
N THR A 15 -31.22 -16.40 -41.05
CA THR A 15 -30.83 -15.37 -40.09
C THR A 15 -30.00 -16.08 -39.04
N ALA A 16 -28.67 -15.91 -39.12
CA ALA A 16 -27.75 -16.39 -38.11
C ALA A 16 -28.28 -15.85 -36.77
N ALA A 17 -28.70 -16.76 -35.88
CA ALA A 17 -29.02 -16.40 -34.52
C ALA A 17 -27.83 -15.60 -33.97
N PRO A 18 -28.05 -14.46 -33.28
CA PRO A 18 -26.94 -13.69 -32.74
C PRO A 18 -26.11 -14.64 -31.89
N SER A 19 -24.90 -14.94 -32.36
CA SER A 19 -23.95 -15.73 -31.60
C SER A 19 -23.72 -14.98 -30.31
N VAL A 20 -24.25 -15.50 -29.20
CA VAL A 20 -23.96 -14.97 -27.87
C VAL A 20 -22.48 -15.19 -27.66
N SER A 21 -21.66 -14.22 -28.06
CA SER A 21 -20.23 -14.23 -27.81
C SER A 21 -20.09 -14.17 -26.29
N LEU A 22 -19.72 -15.30 -25.67
CA LEU A 22 -19.41 -15.33 -24.24
C LEU A 22 -18.39 -14.20 -23.98
N PRO A 23 -18.55 -13.43 -22.89
CA PRO A 23 -17.67 -12.30 -22.64
C PRO A 23 -16.23 -12.81 -22.54
N ALA A 24 -15.42 -12.49 -23.55
CA ALA A 24 -14.03 -12.88 -23.58
C ALA A 24 -13.35 -12.33 -22.32
N ARG A 25 -12.85 -13.22 -21.44
CA ARG A 25 -12.04 -12.80 -20.31
C ARG A 25 -10.62 -12.54 -20.78
N VAL A 26 -10.03 -11.46 -20.31
CA VAL A 26 -8.64 -11.10 -20.57
C VAL A 26 -7.90 -10.96 -19.24
N ARG A 27 -6.62 -11.33 -19.26
CA ARG A 27 -5.76 -11.24 -18.09
C ARG A 27 -5.00 -9.92 -18.13
N ILE A 28 -5.16 -9.09 -17.10
CA ILE A 28 -4.50 -7.79 -16.99
C ILE A 28 -3.54 -7.77 -15.80
N ARG A 29 -2.44 -7.01 -15.93
CA ARG A 29 -1.56 -6.74 -14.79
C ARG A 29 -2.17 -5.61 -13.96
N LEU A 30 -2.79 -5.97 -12.85
CA LEU A 30 -3.49 -5.04 -11.99
C LEU A 30 -2.55 -4.34 -11.01
N TRP A 31 -1.66 -5.09 -10.37
CA TRP A 31 -0.71 -4.56 -9.39
C TRP A 31 0.73 -4.79 -9.86
N ASP A 32 1.54 -3.74 -9.78
CA ASP A 32 2.97 -3.85 -10.05
C ASP A 32 3.70 -4.61 -8.92
N LEU A 33 4.98 -4.91 -9.13
CA LEU A 33 5.77 -5.61 -8.11
C LEU A 33 6.06 -4.71 -6.88
N PRO A 34 6.52 -3.45 -7.04
CA PRO A 34 6.81 -2.60 -5.89
C PRO A 34 5.62 -2.38 -4.94
N LEU A 35 4.41 -2.19 -5.47
CA LEU A 35 3.20 -2.03 -4.68
C LEU A 35 2.84 -3.29 -3.88
N ARG A 36 3.02 -4.48 -4.47
CA ARG A 36 2.78 -5.75 -3.78
C ARG A 36 3.79 -5.99 -2.67
N LEU A 37 5.07 -5.76 -2.95
CA LEU A 37 6.13 -5.87 -1.94
C LEU A 37 5.88 -4.91 -0.79
N PHE A 38 5.60 -3.64 -1.09
CA PHE A 38 5.21 -2.65 -0.08
C PHE A 38 4.05 -3.17 0.78
N HIS A 39 2.98 -3.67 0.18
CA HIS A 39 1.80 -4.10 0.92
C HIS A 39 2.12 -5.23 1.91
N TRP A 40 2.80 -6.29 1.45
CA TRP A 40 3.10 -7.44 2.32
C TRP A 40 4.16 -7.12 3.37
N LEU A 41 5.15 -6.28 3.03
CA LEU A 41 6.11 -5.77 4.02
C LEU A 41 5.41 -4.90 5.08
N LEU A 42 4.43 -4.08 4.67
CA LEU A 42 3.65 -3.27 5.60
C LEU A 42 2.79 -4.15 6.52
N VAL A 43 2.13 -5.18 5.97
CA VAL A 43 1.36 -6.15 6.77
C VAL A 43 2.26 -6.81 7.82
N LEU A 44 3.45 -7.26 7.42
CA LEU A 44 4.42 -7.87 8.35
C LEU A 44 4.88 -6.87 9.41
N ALA A 45 5.30 -5.66 9.03
CA ALA A 45 5.78 -4.65 9.95
C ALA A 45 4.69 -4.22 10.95
N VAL A 46 3.45 -4.05 10.49
CA VAL A 46 2.30 -3.75 11.36
C VAL A 46 2.00 -4.89 12.31
N ALA A 47 2.03 -6.15 11.85
CA ALA A 47 1.82 -7.30 12.72
C ALA A 47 2.90 -7.38 13.82
N VAL A 48 4.17 -7.19 13.46
CA VAL A 48 5.27 -7.14 14.43
C VAL A 48 5.05 -5.99 15.42
N ALA A 49 4.75 -4.78 14.95
CA ALA A 49 4.53 -3.62 15.81
C ALA A 49 3.36 -3.82 16.78
N LEU A 50 2.23 -4.38 16.32
CA LEU A 50 1.07 -4.65 17.16
C LEU A 50 1.38 -5.70 18.23
N ILE A 51 2.01 -6.82 17.87
CA ILE A 51 2.35 -7.88 18.81
C ILE A 51 3.34 -7.37 19.85
N THR A 52 4.45 -6.78 19.40
CA THR A 52 5.51 -6.30 20.29
C THR A 52 5.05 -5.16 21.18
N GLY A 53 4.19 -4.26 20.69
CA GLY A 53 3.63 -3.17 21.49
C GLY A 53 2.66 -3.64 22.58
N GLN A 54 2.00 -4.78 22.41
CA GLN A 54 1.16 -5.40 23.44
C GLN A 54 1.99 -6.18 24.47
N LEU A 55 3.08 -6.81 24.04
CA LEU A 55 3.98 -7.55 24.94
C LEU A 55 4.80 -6.61 25.83
N GLY A 56 5.22 -5.46 25.30
CA GLY A 56 6.04 -4.48 26.03
C GLY A 56 7.42 -5.02 26.45
N GLY A 57 8.06 -4.32 27.40
CA GLY A 57 9.36 -4.73 27.97
C GLY A 57 10.45 -4.88 26.91
N ALA A 58 11.14 -6.03 26.92
CA ALA A 58 12.24 -6.31 25.98
C ALA A 58 11.83 -6.29 24.49
N TRP A 59 10.53 -6.40 24.18
CA TRP A 59 10.02 -6.34 22.81
C TRP A 59 9.91 -4.92 22.26
N MET A 60 10.05 -3.89 23.10
CA MET A 60 9.89 -2.49 22.69
C MET A 60 10.97 -2.01 21.72
N GLU A 61 12.18 -2.57 21.78
CA GLU A 61 13.21 -2.28 20.79
C GLU A 61 12.76 -2.73 19.38
N LEU A 62 12.20 -3.94 19.29
CA LEU A 62 11.66 -4.46 18.04
C LEU A 62 10.41 -3.69 17.59
N HIS A 63 9.57 -3.24 18.53
CA HIS A 63 8.46 -2.35 18.25
C HIS A 63 8.93 -1.05 17.58
N GLY A 64 9.96 -0.41 18.12
CA GLY A 64 10.57 0.80 17.54
C GLY A 64 11.13 0.57 16.13
N LYS A 65 11.86 -0.54 15.92
CA LYS A 65 12.38 -0.93 14.58
C LYS A 65 11.25 -1.18 13.58
N ALA A 66 10.17 -1.82 14.01
CA ALA A 66 8.97 -2.01 13.18
C ALA A 66 8.29 -0.67 12.86
N GLY A 67 8.21 0.25 13.83
CA GLY A 67 7.72 1.62 13.64
C GLY A 67 8.51 2.41 12.60
N LEU A 68 9.85 2.39 12.66
CA LEU A 68 10.72 3.00 11.65
C LEU A 68 10.53 2.36 10.26
N SER A 69 10.37 1.03 10.21
CA SER A 69 10.07 0.32 8.97
C SER A 69 8.73 0.76 8.38
N ILE A 70 7.70 0.95 9.21
CA ILE A 70 6.39 1.47 8.79
C ILE A 70 6.53 2.91 8.24
N ILE A 71 7.30 3.79 8.88
CA ILE A 71 7.57 5.14 8.36
C ILE A 71 8.15 5.05 6.93
N GLY A 72 9.21 4.25 6.74
CA GLY A 72 9.85 4.09 5.44
C GLY A 72 8.88 3.56 4.38
N LEU A 73 8.09 2.54 4.72
CA LEU A 73 7.10 1.97 3.81
C LEU A 73 5.99 2.98 3.46
N VAL A 74 5.49 3.74 4.43
CA VAL A 74 4.48 4.77 4.21
C VAL A 74 5.03 5.87 3.29
N VAL A 75 6.23 6.38 3.55
CA VAL A 75 6.89 7.38 2.68
C VAL A 75 7.08 6.84 1.27
N PHE A 76 7.62 5.62 1.14
CA PHE A 76 7.75 4.94 -0.14
C PHE A 76 6.41 4.90 -0.87
N ARG A 77 5.33 4.51 -0.18
CA ARG A 77 4.00 4.42 -0.77
C ARG A 77 3.43 5.77 -1.18
N LEU A 78 3.69 6.82 -0.42
CA LEU A 78 3.26 8.18 -0.76
C LEU A 78 3.96 8.63 -2.04
N VAL A 79 5.28 8.49 -2.15
CA VAL A 79 6.03 8.83 -3.37
C VAL A 79 5.61 7.95 -4.55
N TRP A 80 5.57 6.63 -4.37
CA TRP A 80 5.13 5.69 -5.42
C TRP A 80 3.68 5.94 -5.85
N GLY A 81 2.84 6.46 -4.96
CA GLY A 81 1.47 6.87 -5.26
C GLY A 81 1.34 8.15 -6.07
N VAL A 82 2.43 8.88 -6.29
CA VAL A 82 2.45 10.03 -7.20
C VAL A 82 3.11 9.64 -8.52
N ILE A 83 4.29 9.04 -8.47
CA ILE A 83 5.14 8.82 -9.66
C ILE A 83 5.17 7.37 -10.18
N GLY A 84 4.61 6.42 -9.43
CA GLY A 84 4.64 4.97 -9.76
C GLY A 84 3.73 4.58 -10.92
N SER A 85 3.36 3.29 -10.99
CA SER A 85 2.52 2.78 -12.09
C SER A 85 1.10 3.32 -12.07
N ALA A 86 0.40 3.22 -13.20
CA ALA A 86 -0.94 3.78 -13.40
C ALA A 86 -1.93 3.39 -12.30
N HIS A 87 -1.97 2.11 -11.89
CA HIS A 87 -2.87 1.61 -10.85
C HIS A 87 -2.38 1.90 -9.41
N ALA A 88 -1.11 2.24 -9.24
CA ALA A 88 -0.55 2.63 -7.94
C ALA A 88 -0.84 4.10 -7.59
N ARG A 89 -1.01 4.97 -8.59
CA ARG A 89 -1.21 6.40 -8.40
C ARG A 89 -2.52 6.73 -7.71
N PHE A 90 -2.50 7.58 -6.70
CA PHE A 90 -3.70 7.96 -5.93
C PHE A 90 -4.78 8.55 -6.84
N LEU A 91 -4.41 9.44 -7.76
CA LEU A 91 -5.33 10.07 -8.72
C LEU A 91 -6.13 9.06 -9.57
N SER A 92 -5.63 7.84 -9.78
CA SER A 92 -6.35 6.81 -10.54
C SER A 92 -7.57 6.25 -9.80
N PHE A 93 -7.52 6.25 -8.47
CA PHE A 93 -8.52 5.61 -7.63
C PHE A 93 -9.15 6.51 -6.56
N LEU A 94 -8.72 7.76 -6.42
CA LEU A 94 -9.33 8.69 -5.48
C LEU A 94 -10.87 8.73 -5.71
N PRO A 95 -11.67 8.49 -4.65
CA PRO A 95 -13.11 8.44 -4.79
C PRO A 95 -13.65 9.85 -4.97
N THR A 96 -14.45 10.06 -6.02
CA THR A 96 -15.24 11.28 -6.20
C THR A 96 -16.67 11.06 -5.70
N PRO A 97 -17.42 12.10 -5.30
CA PRO A 97 -18.81 11.96 -4.86
C PRO A 97 -19.67 11.18 -5.88
N SER A 98 -19.49 11.47 -7.16
CA SER A 98 -20.17 10.76 -8.26
C SER A 98 -19.80 9.27 -8.33
N ARG A 99 -18.52 8.92 -8.16
CA ARG A 99 -18.08 7.50 -8.13
C ARG A 99 -18.63 6.78 -6.91
N LEU A 100 -18.68 7.43 -5.74
CA LEU A 100 -19.24 6.86 -4.53
C LEU A 100 -20.74 6.61 -4.68
N LYS A 101 -21.50 7.60 -5.20
CA LYS A 101 -22.93 7.45 -5.51
C LYS A 101 -23.16 6.31 -6.52
N ALA A 102 -22.36 6.24 -7.58
CA ALA A 102 -22.46 5.15 -8.55
C ALA A 102 -22.18 3.78 -7.92
N TYR A 103 -21.24 3.70 -6.98
CA TYR A 103 -20.94 2.46 -6.27
C TYR A 103 -22.09 2.04 -5.34
N LEU A 104 -22.61 2.96 -4.53
CA LEU A 104 -23.73 2.71 -3.62
C LEU A 104 -25.03 2.33 -4.38
N THR A 105 -25.22 2.87 -5.58
CA THR A 105 -26.35 2.54 -6.47
C THR A 105 -26.08 1.34 -7.38
N ARG A 106 -24.99 0.59 -7.17
CA ARG A 106 -24.59 -0.61 -7.96
C ARG A 106 -24.37 -0.35 -9.46
N ARG A 107 -24.05 0.89 -9.83
CA ARG A 107 -23.76 1.34 -11.21
C ARG A 107 -22.26 1.42 -11.51
N TRP A 108 -21.40 1.27 -10.51
CA TRP A 108 -19.95 1.31 -10.69
C TRP A 108 -19.42 0.03 -11.35
N ARG A 109 -18.60 0.18 -12.40
CA ARG A 109 -18.04 -0.91 -13.23
C ARG A 109 -16.53 -0.74 -13.47
N GLY A 110 -15.75 -0.48 -12.43
CA GLY A 110 -14.30 -0.29 -12.54
C GLY A 110 -13.49 -1.53 -12.13
N VAL A 111 -12.19 -1.51 -12.44
CA VAL A 111 -11.21 -2.51 -12.01
C VAL A 111 -10.19 -1.86 -11.09
N GLY A 112 -9.69 -2.62 -10.11
CA GLY A 112 -8.78 -2.12 -9.08
C GLY A 112 -9.53 -1.72 -7.81
N HIS A 113 -9.23 -0.56 -7.25
CA HIS A 113 -9.93 -0.06 -6.07
C HIS A 113 -11.34 0.40 -6.46
N ASN A 114 -12.35 -0.23 -5.87
CA ASN A 114 -13.68 0.36 -5.81
C ASN A 114 -13.69 1.58 -4.86
N PRO A 115 -14.69 2.48 -4.93
CA PRO A 115 -14.70 3.69 -4.11
C PRO A 115 -14.61 3.46 -2.60
N LEU A 116 -15.22 2.40 -2.05
CA LEU A 116 -15.05 2.06 -0.64
C LEU A 116 -13.65 1.52 -0.32
N GLY A 117 -13.10 0.70 -1.21
CA GLY A 117 -11.71 0.23 -1.12
C GLY A 117 -10.71 1.38 -1.17
N ALA A 118 -10.97 2.40 -2.00
CA ALA A 118 -10.15 3.60 -2.07
C ALA A 118 -10.19 4.40 -0.76
N LEU A 119 -11.37 4.58 -0.15
CA LEU A 119 -11.50 5.19 1.17
C LEU A 119 -10.74 4.39 2.25
N SER A 120 -10.82 3.05 2.20
CA SER A 120 -10.07 2.18 3.13
C SER A 120 -8.55 2.39 3.00
N VAL A 121 -8.01 2.51 1.79
CA VAL A 121 -6.58 2.81 1.57
C VAL A 121 -6.19 4.15 2.17
N ILE A 122 -6.98 5.20 1.94
CA ILE A 122 -6.70 6.55 2.48
C ILE A 122 -6.74 6.53 4.00
N ALA A 123 -7.77 5.91 4.58
CA ALA A 123 -7.95 5.83 6.03
C ALA A 123 -6.81 5.05 6.71
N LEU A 124 -6.46 3.86 6.20
CA LEU A 124 -5.38 3.04 6.76
C LEU A 124 -4.02 3.70 6.59
N LEU A 125 -3.73 4.28 5.41
CA LEU A 125 -2.44 4.93 5.17
C LEU A 125 -2.28 6.19 6.04
N GLY A 126 -3.35 7.00 6.17
CA GLY A 126 -3.36 8.18 7.04
C GLY A 126 -3.21 7.82 8.52
N LEU A 127 -3.96 6.82 8.99
CA LEU A 127 -3.86 6.38 10.38
C LEU A 127 -2.50 5.76 10.70
N LEU A 128 -1.93 4.95 9.81
CA LEU A 128 -0.58 4.41 9.98
C LEU A 128 0.49 5.50 9.98
N ALA A 129 0.34 6.52 9.13
CA ALA A 129 1.25 7.66 9.13
C ALA A 129 1.18 8.40 10.48
N ALA A 130 -0.03 8.65 10.99
CA ALA A 130 -0.25 9.28 12.29
C ALA A 130 0.31 8.42 13.44
N GLN A 131 -0.03 7.13 13.48
CA GLN A 131 0.45 6.15 14.46
C GLN A 131 1.99 6.14 14.54
N ALA A 132 2.64 5.97 13.39
CA ALA A 132 4.08 5.84 13.36
C ALA A 132 4.76 7.18 13.70
N THR A 133 4.20 8.31 13.25
CA THR A 133 4.75 9.64 13.55
C THR A 133 4.65 9.97 15.03
N THR A 134 3.51 9.72 15.69
CA THR A 134 3.39 9.94 17.15
C THR A 134 4.34 9.02 17.93
N GLY A 135 4.59 7.81 17.43
CA GLY A 135 5.56 6.87 17.99
C GLY A 135 6.99 7.37 18.00
N LEU A 136 7.39 8.20 17.03
CA LEU A 136 8.76 8.77 16.97
C LEU A 136 9.11 9.64 18.17
N PHE A 137 8.11 10.22 18.82
CA PHE A 137 8.25 11.12 19.97
C PHE A 137 7.76 10.49 21.29
N SER A 138 7.28 9.25 21.24
CA SER A 138 6.68 8.60 22.41
C SER A 138 7.75 8.12 23.38
N ASN A 139 7.46 8.20 24.67
CA ASN A 139 8.28 7.66 25.76
C ASN A 139 7.41 6.84 26.70
N ASP A 140 7.97 5.77 27.27
CA ASP A 140 7.33 4.98 28.33
C ASP A 140 8.04 5.06 29.69
N ASP A 141 9.03 5.96 29.81
CA ASP A 141 9.85 6.27 30.99
C ASP A 141 10.67 5.08 31.55
N ILE A 142 10.62 3.90 30.92
CA ILE A 142 11.17 2.66 31.49
C ILE A 142 12.03 1.90 30.47
N ALA A 143 11.46 1.55 29.31
CA ALA A 143 12.04 0.58 28.37
C ALA A 143 12.17 1.13 26.95
N PHE A 144 11.55 2.27 26.64
CA PHE A 144 11.49 2.80 25.29
C PHE A 144 11.38 4.32 25.25
N SER A 145 12.30 4.92 24.49
CA SER A 145 12.19 6.30 24.04
C SER A 145 12.22 6.33 22.52
N GLY A 146 11.27 7.03 21.93
CA GLY A 146 11.21 7.27 20.50
C GLY A 146 12.43 8.07 20.03
N PRO A 147 12.90 7.88 18.78
CA PRO A 147 14.16 8.48 18.34
C PRO A 147 14.18 10.01 18.32
N LEU A 148 13.01 10.65 18.26
CA LEU A 148 12.85 12.11 18.23
C LEU A 148 12.31 12.67 19.55
N PHE A 149 12.22 11.84 20.61
CA PHE A 149 11.75 12.27 21.93
C PHE A 149 12.49 13.51 22.45
N ALA A 150 13.82 13.55 22.28
CA ALA A 150 14.66 14.66 22.75
C ALA A 150 14.38 16.01 22.06
N LEU A 151 13.59 16.04 20.98
CA LEU A 151 13.26 17.27 20.26
C LEU A 151 12.02 17.99 20.80
N VAL A 152 11.32 17.40 21.77
CA VAL A 152 10.08 17.93 22.34
C VAL A 152 10.13 17.92 23.87
N ASP A 153 9.31 18.75 24.51
CA ASP A 153 9.15 18.71 25.97
C ASP A 153 8.34 17.48 26.41
N GLU A 154 8.48 17.12 27.70
CA GLU A 154 7.83 15.94 28.30
C GLU A 154 6.30 15.99 28.20
N ALA A 155 5.70 17.18 28.32
CA ALA A 155 4.25 17.34 28.24
C ALA A 155 3.73 17.01 26.84
N LEU A 156 4.41 17.47 25.80
CA LEU A 156 4.09 17.15 24.42
C LEU A 156 4.37 15.66 24.12
N ALA A 157 5.50 15.13 24.56
CA ALA A 157 5.82 13.71 24.42
C ALA A 157 4.72 12.82 25.05
N GLY A 158 4.29 13.13 26.27
CA GLY A 158 3.20 12.40 26.95
C GLY A 158 1.88 12.45 26.18
N ARG A 159 1.53 13.61 25.59
CA ARG A 159 0.36 13.74 24.71
C ARG A 159 0.49 12.88 23.45
N LEU A 160 1.66 12.85 22.82
CA LEU A 160 1.92 12.04 21.63
C LEU A 160 1.89 10.53 21.96
N THR A 161 2.42 10.12 23.11
CA THR A 161 2.28 8.74 23.62
C THR A 161 0.81 8.36 23.81
N SER A 162 -0.01 9.25 24.39
CA SER A 162 -1.45 9.00 24.56
C SER A 162 -2.16 8.85 23.22
N LEU A 163 -1.87 9.73 22.25
CA LEU A 163 -2.42 9.64 20.90
C LEU A 163 -1.96 8.36 20.19
N HIS A 164 -0.71 7.94 20.35
CA HIS A 164 -0.20 6.68 19.81
C HIS A 164 -1.00 5.47 20.32
N LYS A 165 -1.34 5.44 21.61
CA LYS A 165 -2.19 4.39 22.21
C LYS A 165 -3.63 4.44 21.67
N GLN A 166 -4.21 5.64 21.52
CA GLN A 166 -5.56 5.82 20.99
C GLN A 166 -5.67 5.42 19.51
N PHE A 167 -4.71 5.86 18.69
CA PHE A 167 -4.64 5.50 17.28
C PHE A 167 -4.46 3.99 17.08
N ALA A 168 -3.71 3.29 17.95
CA ALA A 168 -3.62 1.83 17.94
C ALA A 168 -5.00 1.16 18.09
N ASN A 169 -5.87 1.66 18.98
CA ASN A 169 -7.22 1.12 19.15
C ASN A 169 -8.07 1.31 17.88
N VAL A 170 -7.99 2.48 17.25
CA VAL A 170 -8.67 2.74 15.97
C VAL A 170 -8.10 1.85 14.86
N LEU A 171 -6.79 1.62 14.86
CA LEU A 171 -6.09 0.80 13.87
C LEU A 171 -6.55 -0.66 13.94
N TRP A 172 -6.70 -1.23 15.13
CA TRP A 172 -7.29 -2.56 15.31
C TRP A 172 -8.66 -2.67 14.66
N GLY A 173 -9.54 -1.70 14.91
CA GLY A 173 -10.88 -1.66 14.32
C GLY A 173 -10.85 -1.57 12.79
N LEU A 174 -10.01 -0.69 12.21
CA LEU A 174 -9.90 -0.55 10.76
C LEU A 174 -9.26 -1.77 10.09
N LEU A 175 -8.27 -2.42 10.72
CA LEU A 175 -7.67 -3.65 10.21
C LEU A 175 -8.69 -4.79 10.21
N ALA A 176 -9.45 -4.96 11.30
CA ALA A 176 -10.51 -5.95 11.38
C ALA A 176 -11.57 -5.71 10.29
N LEU A 177 -12.03 -4.47 10.13
CA LEU A 177 -12.97 -4.09 9.07
C LEU A 177 -12.41 -4.36 7.67
N HIS A 178 -11.13 -4.04 7.43
CA HIS A 178 -10.47 -4.27 6.16
C HIS A 178 -10.40 -5.76 5.80
N VAL A 179 -9.98 -6.61 6.74
CA VAL A 179 -9.92 -8.07 6.54
C VAL A 179 -11.33 -8.65 6.37
N ALA A 180 -12.31 -8.20 7.16
CA ALA A 180 -13.71 -8.60 7.01
C ALA A 180 -14.27 -8.25 5.63
N ALA A 181 -13.93 -7.07 5.10
CA ALA A 181 -14.33 -6.67 3.75
C ALA A 181 -13.69 -7.59 2.68
N ILE A 182 -12.42 -7.96 2.82
CA ILE A 182 -11.76 -8.91 1.92
C ILE A 182 -12.46 -10.28 1.95
N ALA A 183 -12.75 -10.79 3.15
CA ALA A 183 -13.47 -12.04 3.34
C ALA A 183 -14.88 -11.99 2.72
N PHE A 184 -15.59 -10.88 2.91
CA PHE A 184 -16.91 -10.64 2.30
C PHE A 184 -16.84 -10.68 0.77
N TYR A 185 -15.83 -10.04 0.17
CA TYR A 185 -15.64 -10.07 -1.28
C TYR A 185 -15.32 -11.48 -1.80
N ALA A 186 -14.49 -12.23 -1.09
CA ALA A 186 -14.17 -13.60 -1.45
C ALA A 186 -15.40 -14.53 -1.35
N ALA A 187 -16.17 -14.44 -0.26
CA ALA A 187 -17.28 -15.35 0.02
C ALA A 187 -18.58 -14.99 -0.72
N PHE A 188 -18.98 -13.70 -0.70
CA PHE A 188 -20.29 -13.27 -1.21
C PHE A 188 -20.22 -12.66 -2.60
N LYS A 189 -19.14 -11.94 -2.93
CA LYS A 189 -18.93 -11.39 -4.28
C LYS A 189 -18.22 -12.36 -5.21
N ARG A 190 -17.71 -13.48 -4.69
CA ARG A 190 -16.89 -14.47 -5.42
C ARG A 190 -15.74 -13.79 -6.20
N ASP A 191 -15.21 -12.69 -5.66
CA ASP A 191 -14.10 -11.94 -6.24
C ASP A 191 -12.90 -12.02 -5.30
N ASN A 192 -11.87 -12.76 -5.73
CA ASN A 192 -10.67 -12.96 -4.94
C ASN A 192 -9.73 -11.75 -5.08
N LEU A 193 -9.70 -10.92 -4.05
CA LEU A 193 -8.85 -9.72 -3.99
C LEU A 193 -7.40 -10.02 -3.60
N VAL A 194 -7.15 -11.17 -2.95
CA VAL A 194 -5.81 -11.57 -2.46
C VAL A 194 -4.95 -12.10 -3.62
N LYS A 195 -5.51 -12.90 -4.53
CA LYS A 195 -4.78 -13.50 -5.65
C LYS A 195 -4.09 -12.43 -6.54
N PRO A 196 -4.73 -11.32 -6.92
CA PRO A 196 -4.05 -10.22 -7.58
C PRO A 196 -2.94 -9.60 -6.73
N MET A 197 -3.11 -9.47 -5.41
CA MET A 197 -2.05 -8.92 -4.54
C MET A 197 -0.83 -9.83 -4.39
N VAL A 198 -0.98 -11.14 -4.59
CA VAL A 198 0.16 -12.06 -4.63
C VAL A 198 0.76 -12.12 -6.04
N THR A 199 -0.07 -12.34 -7.06
CA THR A 199 0.40 -12.63 -8.43
C THR A 199 0.60 -11.40 -9.31
N GLY A 200 -0.05 -10.28 -8.98
CA GLY A 200 -0.10 -9.05 -9.79
C GLY A 200 -1.15 -9.07 -10.88
N TRP A 201 -1.82 -10.20 -11.11
CA TRP A 201 -2.71 -10.40 -12.26
C TRP A 201 -4.17 -10.58 -11.84
N LYS A 202 -5.09 -10.02 -12.62
CA LYS A 202 -6.53 -10.23 -12.47
C LYS A 202 -7.15 -10.60 -13.83
N GLU A 203 -8.09 -11.52 -13.82
CA GLU A 203 -8.94 -11.82 -14.97
C GLU A 203 -10.15 -10.90 -14.94
N VAL A 204 -10.40 -10.22 -16.05
CA VAL A 204 -11.51 -9.27 -16.18
C VAL A 204 -12.23 -9.51 -17.50
N GLU A 205 -13.49 -9.09 -17.58
CA GLU A 205 -14.22 -9.11 -18.84
C GLU A 205 -13.61 -8.07 -19.79
N ARG A 206 -13.51 -8.39 -21.08
CA ARG A 206 -12.84 -7.51 -22.07
C ARG A 206 -13.35 -6.07 -22.08
N HIS A 207 -14.64 -5.85 -21.82
CA HIS A 207 -15.21 -4.49 -21.75
C HIS A 207 -14.79 -3.69 -20.50
N GLN A 208 -14.22 -4.36 -19.49
CA GLN A 208 -13.70 -3.77 -18.26
C GLN A 208 -12.18 -3.59 -18.30
N ALA A 209 -11.52 -4.15 -19.32
CA ALA A 209 -10.08 -4.05 -19.46
C ALA A 209 -9.68 -2.59 -19.78
N PRO A 210 -8.67 -2.04 -19.10
CA PRO A 210 -8.11 -0.74 -19.47
C PRO A 210 -7.61 -0.76 -20.92
N PRO A 211 -7.65 0.38 -21.63
CA PRO A 211 -7.05 0.48 -22.95
C PRO A 211 -5.56 0.04 -22.93
N ALA A 212 -5.07 -0.50 -24.05
CA ALA A 212 -3.79 -1.23 -24.10
C ALA A 212 -2.55 -0.38 -23.75
N ASP A 213 -2.65 0.94 -23.90
CA ASP A 213 -1.64 1.93 -23.52
C ASP A 213 -1.38 1.97 -21.99
N HIS A 214 -2.41 1.81 -21.17
CA HIS A 214 -2.30 1.77 -19.71
C HIS A 214 -1.62 0.50 -19.19
N GLN A 215 -1.62 -0.58 -19.96
CA GLN A 215 -0.92 -1.84 -19.62
C GLN A 215 0.59 -1.74 -19.88
N ASN A 216 1.00 -0.89 -20.82
CA ASN A 216 2.38 -0.72 -21.29
C ASN A 216 3.06 0.58 -20.79
N ALA A 217 2.30 1.51 -20.19
CA ALA A 217 2.82 2.80 -19.69
C ALA A 217 3.88 2.68 -18.57
N SER A 218 4.15 1.48 -18.06
CA SER A 218 5.39 1.16 -17.36
C SER A 218 6.51 0.88 -18.37
N GLY A 219 6.95 1.91 -19.12
CA GLY A 219 8.23 1.84 -19.80
C GLY A 219 9.29 1.44 -18.78
N ARG A 220 9.93 0.28 -18.95
CA ARG A 220 10.81 -0.38 -17.95
C ARG A 220 11.81 0.59 -17.28
N LYS A 221 12.28 1.61 -18.01
CA LYS A 221 13.20 2.64 -17.51
C LYS A 221 12.54 3.67 -16.58
N GLY A 222 11.37 4.19 -16.94
CA GLY A 222 10.65 5.18 -16.11
C GLY A 222 10.19 4.61 -14.77
N GLY A 223 9.75 3.35 -14.77
CA GLY A 223 9.39 2.65 -13.52
C GLY A 223 10.58 2.40 -12.60
N ALA A 224 11.78 2.13 -13.15
CA ALA A 224 12.98 1.91 -12.36
C ALA A 224 13.49 3.21 -11.70
N ILE A 225 13.50 4.32 -12.44
CA ILE A 225 13.87 5.64 -11.89
C ILE A 225 12.91 6.04 -10.78
N ALA A 226 11.59 5.93 -11.02
CA ALA A 226 10.58 6.21 -10.01
C ALA A 226 10.76 5.35 -8.74
N PHE A 227 11.21 4.09 -8.91
CA PHE A 227 11.43 3.18 -7.79
C PHE A 227 12.64 3.61 -6.97
N VAL A 228 13.76 3.92 -7.64
CA VAL A 228 14.98 4.41 -7.00
C VAL A 228 14.71 5.72 -6.26
N VAL A 229 13.97 6.65 -6.86
CA VAL A 229 13.57 7.91 -6.21
C VAL A 229 12.72 7.65 -4.98
N ALA A 230 11.68 6.81 -5.09
CA ALA A 230 10.81 6.49 -3.96
C ALA A 230 11.57 5.81 -2.81
N LEU A 231 12.49 4.89 -3.14
CA LEU A 231 13.33 4.21 -2.17
C LEU A 231 14.33 5.16 -1.52
N ALA A 232 15.01 5.99 -2.29
CA ALA A 232 15.98 6.96 -1.78
C ALA A 232 15.32 7.96 -0.81
N VAL A 233 14.13 8.47 -1.16
CA VAL A 233 13.36 9.36 -0.27
C VAL A 233 12.94 8.64 1.01
N ALA A 234 12.44 7.39 0.90
CA ALA A 234 12.07 6.60 2.07
C ALA A 234 13.25 6.36 3.02
N VAL A 235 14.42 5.98 2.46
CA VAL A 235 15.65 5.76 3.23
C VAL A 235 16.14 7.06 3.86
N ALA A 236 16.15 8.16 3.12
CA ALA A 236 16.57 9.47 3.63
C ALA A 236 15.68 9.94 4.80
N VAL A 237 14.36 9.78 4.68
CA VAL A 237 13.43 10.12 5.77
C VAL A 237 13.66 9.22 6.97
N VAL A 238 13.74 7.91 6.80
CA VAL A 238 14.00 6.97 7.91
C VAL A 238 15.30 7.30 8.60
N TYR A 239 16.38 7.56 7.85
CA TYR A 239 17.66 7.98 8.41
C TYR A 239 17.50 9.27 9.24
N GLY A 240 16.84 10.29 8.68
CA GLY A 240 16.60 11.56 9.38
C GLY A 240 15.79 11.41 10.66
N VAL A 241 14.76 10.56 10.67
CA VAL A 241 13.90 10.37 11.85
C VAL A 241 14.38 9.27 12.80
N SER A 242 15.43 8.52 12.44
CA SER A 242 15.99 7.46 13.30
C SER A 242 16.82 7.98 14.47
N GLY A 243 17.03 9.30 14.55
CA GLY A 243 17.94 9.90 15.53
C GLY A 243 19.42 9.66 15.25
N ALA A 244 19.77 8.96 14.15
CA ALA A 244 21.16 8.69 13.78
C ALA A 244 22.00 9.97 13.56
N ALA A 245 21.35 11.07 13.17
CA ALA A 245 21.99 12.37 12.94
C ALA A 245 21.97 13.29 14.18
N LEU A 246 21.37 12.88 15.29
CA LEU A 246 21.31 13.69 16.51
C LEU A 246 22.62 13.56 17.32
N PRO A 247 23.14 14.66 17.92
CA PRO A 247 24.33 14.61 18.77
C PRO A 247 24.15 13.61 19.92
N GLY A 248 25.10 12.68 20.08
CA GLY A 248 25.04 11.63 21.11
C GLY A 248 24.45 10.29 20.67
N SER A 249 24.03 10.15 19.41
CA SER A 249 23.66 8.85 18.83
C SER A 249 24.90 7.93 18.71
N PRO A 250 24.80 6.61 18.93
CA PRO A 250 25.93 5.69 18.75
C PRO A 250 26.55 5.74 17.34
N ALA A 251 25.79 6.16 16.32
CA ALA A 251 26.30 6.41 14.97
C ALA A 251 27.16 7.68 14.86
N ALA A 252 26.83 8.74 15.61
CA ALA A 252 27.61 9.97 15.69
C ALA A 252 28.89 9.78 16.53
N ALA A 253 28.88 8.85 17.49
CA ALA A 253 30.05 8.46 18.26
C ALA A 253 31.07 7.60 17.46
N ALA A 254 30.67 7.09 16.30
CA ALA A 254 31.53 6.29 15.42
C ALA A 254 32.33 7.13 14.40
N GLU A 255 32.15 8.46 14.37
CA GLU A 255 33.11 9.32 13.68
C GLU A 255 34.48 9.21 14.37
N PRO A 256 35.57 8.96 13.63
CA PRO A 256 36.87 8.75 14.24
C PRO A 256 37.25 10.02 14.98
N ALA A 257 37.42 9.89 16.30
CA ALA A 257 38.09 10.87 17.14
C ALA A 257 39.34 11.32 16.39
N THR A 258 39.31 12.57 15.92
CA THR A 258 40.45 13.21 15.28
C THR A 258 41.59 13.09 16.28
N ALA A 259 42.60 12.30 15.90
CA ALA A 259 43.74 11.99 16.73
C ALA A 259 44.39 13.32 17.17
N THR A 260 44.11 13.72 18.40
CA THR A 260 44.84 14.78 19.07
C THR A 260 46.26 14.23 19.24
N GLN A 261 47.15 14.63 18.34
CA GLN A 261 48.58 14.43 18.48
C GLN A 261 49.03 15.14 19.77
N GLY A 262 49.08 14.40 20.87
CA GLY A 262 49.83 14.75 22.06
C GLY A 262 51.32 14.47 21.80
N LYS A 263 52.12 15.54 21.78
CA LYS A 263 53.58 15.53 21.63
C LYS A 263 54.26 14.58 22.62
N PRO A 264 55.43 13.99 22.28
CA PRO A 264 56.30 13.34 23.27
C PRO A 264 57.12 14.40 24.00
N GLY A 265 57.17 14.33 25.34
CA GLY A 265 57.99 15.23 26.14
C GLY A 265 57.99 14.89 27.62
N TRP A 266 58.99 14.07 28.00
CA TRP A 266 59.47 13.67 29.34
C TRP A 266 58.49 12.95 30.27
#